data_AF-A0AAN7F5D2-F1
#
_entry.id   AF-A0AAN7F5D2-F1
#
_cell.length_a   1.000
_cell.length_b   1.000
_cell.length_c   1.000
_cell.angle_alpha   90.00
_cell.angle_beta   90.00
_cell.angle_gamma   90.00
#
_symmetry.space_group_name_H-M   'P 1'
#
loop_
_entity.id
_entity.type
_entity.pdbx_description
1 polymer ?
#
loop_
_entity_poly.entity_id
_entity_poly.type
_entity_poly.pdbx_seq_one_letter_code
_entity_poly.pdbx_strand_id
1 'polypeptide(L)'
;MNHSLEIPPVPGALVVNIGNLLQLISNDRFKSVEHQVLANHMGPRVSIACFFTPHLHPSTIIYGPIKELLSEDNPPVYRETSVRDFVAYYDEEGLDGNSALTHFKLQKSDKEIRTYMSLSFHIK
;
A
#
# COMPACT_ATOMS: atom_id res chain seq x y z
N MET A 1 4.56 -12.14 -16.17
CA MET A 1 5.13 -10.94 -16.80
C MET A 1 4.48 -9.75 -16.13
N ASN A 2 5.23 -9.01 -15.31
CA ASN A 2 4.74 -7.78 -14.69
C ASN A 2 5.14 -6.63 -15.62
N HIS A 3 4.19 -5.78 -15.97
CA HIS A 3 4.43 -4.65 -16.86
C HIS A 3 4.15 -3.35 -16.10
N SER A 4 5.06 -2.39 -16.18
CA SER A 4 4.82 -1.04 -15.67
C SER A 4 3.92 -0.31 -16.65
N LEU A 5 2.89 0.36 -16.12
CA LEU A 5 2.03 1.25 -16.90
C LEU A 5 2.52 2.68 -16.74
N GLU A 6 2.82 3.35 -17.86
CA GLU A 6 3.12 4.77 -17.85
C GLU A 6 1.84 5.59 -17.67
N ILE A 7 1.87 6.53 -16.73
CA ILE A 7 0.77 7.45 -16.47
C ILE A 7 1.17 8.83 -17.02
N PRO A 8 0.68 9.23 -18.20
CA PRO A 8 1.03 10.52 -18.78
C PRO A 8 0.40 11.66 -17.96
N PRO A 9 1.10 12.80 -17.78
CA PRO A 9 0.53 13.95 -17.11
C PRO A 9 -0.61 14.54 -17.95
N VAL A 10 -1.77 14.73 -17.32
CA VAL A 10 -2.92 15.40 -17.93
C VAL A 10 -3.04 16.81 -17.30
N PRO A 11 -2.99 17.89 -18.10
CA PRO A 11 -3.13 19.24 -17.57
C PRO A 11 -4.42 19.43 -16.76
N GLY A 12 -4.28 19.99 -15.56
CA GLY A 12 -5.42 20.21 -14.64
C GLY A 12 -5.91 18.97 -13.88
N ALA A 13 -5.31 17.80 -14.09
CA ALA A 13 -5.68 16.57 -13.38
C ALA A 13 -4.76 16.29 -12.17
N LEU A 14 -5.28 15.50 -11.23
CA LEU A 14 -4.52 14.94 -10.12
C LEU A 14 -4.45 13.42 -10.27
N VAL A 15 -3.28 12.86 -9.94
CA VAL A 15 -3.12 11.42 -9.78
C VAL A 15 -3.44 11.08 -8.32
N VAL A 16 -4.37 10.16 -8.08
CA VAL A 16 -4.78 9.72 -6.75
C VAL A 16 -4.42 8.24 -6.59
N ASN A 17 -3.61 7.95 -5.56
CA ASN A 17 -3.16 6.60 -5.25
C ASN A 17 -3.76 6.13 -3.92
N ILE A 18 -4.06 4.84 -3.83
CA ILE A 18 -4.48 4.19 -2.60
C ILE A 18 -3.24 3.78 -1.80
N GLY A 19 -3.21 4.12 -0.52
CA GLY A 19 -2.14 3.69 0.40
C GLY A 19 -2.45 2.38 1.11
N ASN A 20 -1.41 1.74 1.66
CA ASN A 20 -1.50 0.46 2.37
C ASN A 20 -2.52 0.47 3.52
N LEU A 21 -2.56 1.53 4.33
CA LEU A 21 -3.52 1.61 5.44
C LEU A 21 -4.97 1.60 4.95
N LEU A 22 -5.27 2.24 3.82
CA LEU A 22 -6.61 2.23 3.22
C LEU A 22 -6.98 0.85 2.68
N GLN A 23 -6.03 0.14 2.05
CA GLN A 23 -6.24 -1.25 1.65
C GLN A 23 -6.57 -2.14 2.85
N LEU A 24 -5.83 -2.00 3.96
CA LEU A 24 -6.03 -2.75 5.20
C LEU A 24 -7.46 -2.56 5.74
N ILE A 25 -7.89 -1.31 5.95
CA ILE A 25 -9.22 -1.02 6.53
C ILE A 25 -10.36 -1.38 5.58
N SER A 26 -10.12 -1.32 4.27
CA SER A 26 -11.12 -1.70 3.27
C SER A 26 -11.26 -3.22 3.10
N ASN A 27 -10.46 -4.01 3.82
CA ASN A 27 -10.36 -5.45 3.67
C ASN A 27 -10.15 -5.87 2.20
N ASP A 28 -9.09 -5.32 1.57
CA ASP A 28 -8.74 -5.61 0.18
C ASP A 28 -9.73 -5.13 -0.90
N ARG A 29 -10.80 -4.40 -0.56
CA ARG A 29 -11.70 -3.80 -1.56
C ARG A 29 -11.01 -2.71 -2.40
N PHE A 30 -10.09 -1.96 -1.78
CA PHE A 30 -9.17 -1.09 -2.50
C PHE A 30 -7.77 -1.67 -2.46
N LYS A 31 -7.03 -1.55 -3.57
CA LYS A 31 -5.67 -2.06 -3.70
C LYS A 31 -4.68 -0.92 -3.77
N SER A 32 -3.75 -0.91 -2.83
CA SER A 32 -2.51 -0.17 -2.89
C SER A 32 -1.64 -0.77 -3.99
N VAL A 33 -1.07 0.10 -4.82
CA VAL A 33 -0.24 -0.30 -5.97
C VAL A 33 1.08 0.43 -5.87
N GLU A 34 2.15 -0.31 -6.15
CA GLU A 34 3.48 0.26 -6.26
C GLU A 34 3.53 1.23 -7.44
N HIS A 35 4.06 2.42 -7.18
CA HIS A 35 4.26 3.45 -8.17
C HIS A 35 5.70 3.94 -8.07
N GLN A 36 6.32 4.17 -9.22
CA GLN A 36 7.71 4.62 -9.30
C GLN A 36 7.82 5.82 -10.24
N VAL A 37 8.77 6.69 -9.95
CA VAL A 37 9.15 7.79 -10.85
C VAL A 37 10.50 7.46 -11.46
N LEU A 38 10.53 7.35 -12.78
CA LEU A 38 11.76 7.16 -13.53
C LEU A 38 12.39 8.53 -13.82
N ALA A 39 13.68 8.66 -13.52
CA ALA A 39 14.47 9.78 -14.01
C ALA A 39 14.56 9.71 -15.55
N ASN A 40 14.48 10.85 -16.22
CA ASN A 40 14.63 10.92 -17.67
C ASN A 40 15.67 12.00 -18.04
N HIS A 41 16.23 11.88 -19.24
CA HIS A 41 17.22 12.83 -19.76
C HIS A 41 16.59 14.09 -20.39
N MET A 42 15.25 14.20 -20.38
CA MET A 42 14.51 15.26 -21.07
C MET A 42 14.42 16.57 -20.28
N GLY A 43 14.97 16.60 -19.06
CA GLY A 43 15.00 17.78 -18.20
C GLY A 43 14.33 17.53 -16.84
N PRO A 44 14.35 18.52 -15.94
CA PRO A 44 13.79 18.37 -14.61
C PRO A 44 12.27 18.17 -14.64
N ARG A 45 11.78 17.19 -13.87
CA ARG A 45 10.34 16.98 -13.59
C ARG A 45 10.06 17.33 -12.14
N VAL A 46 9.10 18.23 -11.90
CA VAL A 46 8.65 18.60 -10.55
C VAL A 46 7.25 18.04 -10.31
N SER A 47 7.04 17.45 -9.14
CA SER A 47 5.75 16.98 -8.66
C SER A 47 5.59 17.27 -7.18
N ILE A 48 4.35 17.53 -6.75
CA ILE A 48 3.99 17.73 -5.34
C ILE A 48 3.11 16.56 -4.92
N ALA A 49 3.51 15.86 -3.86
CA ALA A 49 2.71 14.81 -3.25
C ALA A 49 2.02 15.36 -1.98
N CYS A 50 0.76 15.01 -1.80
CA CYS A 50 -0.02 15.32 -0.60
C CYS A 50 -0.55 14.01 -0.02
N PHE A 51 -0.26 13.75 1.25
CA PHE A 51 -0.62 12.50 1.92
C PHE A 51 -1.71 12.78 2.95
N PHE A 52 -2.86 12.11 2.80
CA PHE A 52 -3.92 12.09 3.81
C PHE A 52 -3.73 10.87 4.70
N THR A 53 -3.30 11.09 5.94
CA THR A 53 -2.96 9.97 6.80
C THR A 53 -3.04 10.35 8.29
N PRO A 54 -3.57 9.44 9.12
CA PRO A 54 -3.80 9.71 10.54
C PRO A 54 -2.52 9.80 11.39
N HIS A 55 -1.35 9.48 10.84
CA HIS A 55 -0.08 9.45 11.59
C HIS A 55 0.35 10.81 12.17
N LEU A 56 -0.15 11.92 11.59
CA LEU A 56 0.21 13.27 12.02
C LEU A 56 -0.44 13.67 13.36
N HIS A 57 -1.40 12.89 13.85
CA HIS A 57 -2.06 13.13 15.13
C HIS A 57 -1.93 11.90 16.04
N PRO A 58 -1.40 12.07 17.27
CA PRO A 58 -1.39 10.99 18.25
C PRO A 58 -2.81 10.50 18.48
N SER A 59 -3.08 9.24 18.14
CA SER A 59 -4.38 8.61 18.37
C SER A 59 -4.16 7.21 18.95
N THR A 60 -5.03 6.83 19.88
CA THR A 60 -5.11 5.46 20.42
C THR A 60 -6.10 4.60 19.61
N ILE A 61 -6.50 5.08 18.43
CA ILE A 61 -7.47 4.38 17.58
C ILE A 61 -6.79 3.13 17.02
N ILE A 62 -7.50 2.02 17.13
CA ILE A 62 -7.14 0.75 16.50
C ILE A 62 -7.83 0.68 15.15
N TYR A 63 -7.04 0.40 14.11
CA TYR A 63 -7.49 0.27 12.74
C TYR A 63 -7.49 -1.20 12.36
N GLY A 64 -8.54 -1.62 11.67
CA GLY A 64 -8.71 -2.97 11.14
C GLY A 64 -9.74 -2.95 10.03
N PRO A 65 -10.04 -4.12 9.45
CA PRO A 65 -11.13 -4.25 8.48
C PRO A 65 -12.44 -3.63 9.00
N ILE A 66 -13.04 -2.74 8.21
CA ILE A 66 -14.34 -2.13 8.53
C ILE A 66 -15.38 -3.24 8.63
N LYS A 67 -16.06 -3.33 9.79
CA LYS A 67 -16.93 -4.47 10.14
C LYS A 67 -18.09 -4.62 9.16
N GLU A 68 -18.62 -3.52 8.67
CA GLU A 68 -19.72 -3.47 7.70
C GLU A 68 -19.31 -3.97 6.31
N LEU A 69 -18.01 -4.11 6.04
CA LEU A 69 -17.48 -4.70 4.80
C LEU A 69 -17.23 -6.20 4.91
N LEU A 70 -17.39 -6.78 6.10
CA LEU A 70 -17.15 -8.20 6.36
C LEU A 70 -18.42 -9.02 6.18
N SER A 71 -18.24 -10.26 5.75
CA SER A 71 -19.31 -11.27 5.66
C SER A 71 -18.70 -12.68 5.79
N GLU A 72 -19.55 -13.71 5.78
CA GLU A 72 -19.07 -15.11 5.75
C GLU A 72 -18.19 -15.38 4.52
N ASP A 73 -18.56 -14.80 3.36
CA ASP A 73 -17.81 -14.92 2.10
C ASP A 73 -16.64 -13.93 1.98
N ASN A 74 -16.58 -12.92 2.86
CA ASN A 74 -15.50 -11.93 2.92
C ASN A 74 -14.98 -11.78 4.36
N PRO A 75 -14.29 -12.81 4.89
CA PRO A 75 -13.72 -12.75 6.22
C PRO A 75 -12.59 -11.70 6.30
N PRO A 76 -12.22 -11.25 7.51
CA PRO A 76 -11.10 -10.33 7.68
C PRO A 76 -9.81 -10.95 7.15
N VAL A 77 -9.11 -10.21 6.30
CA VAL A 77 -7.80 -10.56 5.74
C VAL A 77 -6.67 -10.03 6.61
N TYR A 78 -6.92 -8.95 7.35
CA TYR A 78 -5.93 -8.24 8.14
C TYR A 78 -6.28 -8.23 9.63
N ARG A 79 -5.25 -8.25 10.48
CA ARG A 79 -5.38 -8.03 11.91
C ARG A 79 -5.51 -6.54 12.23
N GLU A 80 -6.05 -6.27 13.40
CA GLU A 80 -6.09 -4.93 13.97
C GLU A 80 -4.70 -4.41 14.33
N THR A 81 -4.46 -3.11 14.15
CA THR A 81 -3.19 -2.43 14.47
C THR A 81 -3.41 -0.96 14.80
N SER A 82 -2.52 -0.36 15.59
CA SER A 82 -2.50 1.09 15.76
C SER A 82 -1.74 1.76 14.60
N VAL A 83 -2.03 3.04 14.32
CA VAL A 83 -1.27 3.79 13.30
C VAL A 83 0.20 3.90 13.67
N ARG A 84 0.51 4.01 14.96
CA ARG A 84 1.89 4.08 15.44
C ARG A 84 2.64 2.80 15.10
N ASP A 85 2.07 1.65 15.40
CA ASP A 85 2.75 0.37 15.15
C ASP A 85 2.81 0.08 13.64
N PHE A 86 1.78 0.50 12.88
CA PHE A 86 1.80 0.45 11.42
C PHE A 86 2.95 1.26 10.81
N VAL A 87 3.11 2.51 11.25
CA VAL A 87 4.18 3.41 10.76
C VAL A 87 5.55 2.92 11.21
N ALA A 88 5.70 2.50 12.47
CA ALA A 88 6.97 1.98 12.98
C ALA A 88 7.47 0.78 12.14
N TYR A 89 6.58 -0.18 11.83
CA TYR A 89 6.94 -1.30 10.97
C TYR A 89 7.27 -0.85 9.54
N TYR A 90 6.48 0.09 8.98
CA TYR A 90 6.74 0.61 7.64
C TYR A 90 8.11 1.32 7.52
N ASP A 91 8.49 2.09 8.53
CA ASP A 91 9.76 2.80 8.59
C ASP A 91 10.95 1.83 8.81
N GLU A 92 10.75 0.74 9.55
CA GLU A 92 11.77 -0.28 9.81
C GLU A 92 12.06 -1.17 8.60
N GLU A 93 11.04 -1.63 7.87
CA GLU A 93 11.21 -2.52 6.71
C GLU A 93 11.79 -1.78 5.48
N GLY A 94 11.59 -0.46 5.40
CA GLY A 94 12.04 0.35 4.29
C GLY A 94 11.30 0.05 2.97
N LEU A 95 11.92 0.42 1.84
CA LEU A 95 11.38 0.25 0.49
C LEU A 95 12.05 -0.95 -0.22
N ASP A 96 12.02 -2.13 0.42
CA ASP A 96 12.69 -3.34 -0.08
C ASP A 96 11.90 -4.07 -1.20
N GLY A 97 10.71 -3.56 -1.55
CA GLY A 97 9.81 -4.15 -2.55
C GLY A 97 8.96 -5.30 -2.02
N ASN A 98 8.99 -5.59 -0.72
CA ASN A 98 8.00 -6.45 -0.08
C ASN A 98 6.80 -5.62 0.37
N SER A 99 5.60 -6.19 0.22
CA SER A 99 4.40 -5.50 0.71
C SER A 99 4.40 -5.47 2.23
N ALA A 100 4.58 -4.28 2.82
CA ALA A 100 4.46 -4.04 4.25
C ALA A 100 3.13 -4.58 4.84
N LEU A 101 2.11 -4.80 4.01
CA LEU A 101 0.84 -5.40 4.40
C LEU A 101 0.93 -6.86 4.81
N THR A 102 1.98 -7.59 4.41
CA THR A 102 2.15 -9.01 4.72
C THR A 102 2.21 -9.25 6.23
N HIS A 103 2.89 -8.37 6.97
CA HIS A 103 2.98 -8.41 8.43
C HIS A 103 1.62 -8.27 9.14
N PHE A 104 0.66 -7.62 8.49
CA PHE A 104 -0.67 -7.39 9.03
C PHE A 104 -1.70 -8.42 8.56
N LYS A 105 -1.36 -9.32 7.63
CA LYS A 105 -2.29 -10.37 7.20
C LYS A 105 -2.52 -11.41 8.30
N LEU A 106 -3.76 -11.85 8.44
CA LEU A 106 -4.10 -13.04 9.21
C LEU A 106 -3.63 -14.26 8.39
N GLN A 107 -2.86 -15.17 9.00
CA GLN A 107 -2.41 -16.37 8.30
C GLN A 107 -3.63 -17.22 7.88
N LYS A 108 -3.73 -17.56 6.60
CA LYS A 108 -4.69 -18.56 6.11
C LYS A 108 -4.19 -19.96 6.47
N SER A 109 -5.06 -20.80 7.02
CA SER A 109 -4.84 -22.26 7.01
C SER A 109 -4.76 -22.75 5.56
N ASP A 110 -3.86 -23.70 5.31
CA ASP A 110 -3.45 -24.15 3.97
C ASP A 110 -4.61 -24.53 3.05
N LYS A 111 -4.98 -23.62 2.14
CA LYS A 111 -5.43 -23.91 0.77
C LYS A 111 -5.67 -22.59 0.02
N GLU A 112 -4.57 -22.03 -0.47
CA GLU A 112 -4.43 -21.54 -1.85
C GLU A 112 -3.07 -20.85 -1.99
N ILE A 113 -2.13 -21.58 -2.58
CA ILE A 113 -0.85 -21.05 -3.03
C ILE A 113 -1.11 -20.30 -4.34
N ARG A 114 -0.80 -19.00 -4.40
CA ARG A 114 0.08 -18.43 -5.44
C ARG A 114 0.37 -16.93 -5.24
N THR A 115 1.61 -16.69 -4.81
CA THR A 115 2.64 -15.81 -5.41
C THR A 115 2.22 -14.48 -6.02
N TYR A 116 2.78 -13.36 -5.51
CA TYR A 116 3.42 -12.27 -6.27
C TYR A 116 4.44 -11.59 -5.32
N MET A 117 5.72 -11.96 -5.37
CA MET A 117 6.81 -11.48 -6.24
C MET A 117 7.43 -10.14 -5.79
N SER A 118 8.44 -10.25 -4.94
CA SER A 118 9.54 -9.31 -4.73
C SER A 118 10.49 -9.35 -5.94
N LEU A 119 11.08 -8.22 -6.35
CA LEU A 119 12.49 -8.20 -6.76
C LEU A 119 13.07 -6.77 -6.89
N SER A 120 14.29 -6.64 -6.36
CA SER A 120 15.16 -5.47 -6.30
C SER A 120 15.74 -4.97 -7.63
N PHE A 121 16.00 -3.65 -7.61
CA PHE A 121 16.97 -2.82 -8.32
C PHE A 121 17.92 -3.45 -9.35
N HIS A 122 18.00 -2.81 -10.52
CA HIS A 122 19.27 -2.67 -11.24
C HIS A 122 19.39 -1.27 -11.86
N ILE A 123 20.52 -0.64 -11.58
CA ILE A 123 20.89 0.72 -11.96
C ILE A 123 21.27 0.74 -13.45
N LYS A 124 20.75 1.72 -14.18
CA LYS A 124 21.47 2.39 -15.27
C LYS A 124 21.26 3.89 -15.15
#